data_AF-A0A6L9ZPB8-F1
#
_entry.id   AF-A0A6L9ZPB8-F1
#
_cell.length_a   1.000
_cell.length_b   1.000
_cell.length_c   1.000
_cell.angle_alpha   90.00
_cell.angle_beta   90.00
_cell.angle_gamma   90.00
#
_symmetry.space_group_name_H-M   'P 1'
#
loop_
_entity.id
_entity.type
_entity.pdbx_description
1 polymer ?
#
loop_
_entity_poly.entity_id
_entity_poly.type
_entity_poly.pdbx_seq_one_letter_code
_entity_poly.pdbx_strand_id
1 'polypeptide(L)'
;MVDSNFVYPPDQDELPLPPWAQDCLNTFYQLFDNQVWREGKDAIEILNFEAKLARHAYIQEGMILRAFQIYKLYRDLGYKSFQDYCLKEVGKKVWQCKQLIKAAMTGWHLLCEGFEKLPNCVAQASVLFTKACKEGIDGDVVGDWQKCIDIATKEKKPMTSHFIESVLDPDSHKKTKQVKLPYEVWQAFKKKADRAGLSVQEYLEQLSKEGESEPQEEESTLEDDTPAENQGQSQYSTDNDTRTISTVHPDNGQREYPGSSEIPQINRFDRLSDDPIP
;
A
#
# COMPACT_ATOMS: atom_id res chain seq x y z
N MET A 1 23.60 -6.13 26.32
CA MET A 1 24.35 -6.78 25.23
C MET A 1 23.36 -6.95 24.10
N VAL A 2 23.52 -6.19 23.00
CA VAL A 2 22.69 -6.37 21.81
C VAL A 2 23.44 -7.35 20.92
N ASP A 3 22.83 -8.51 20.65
CA ASP A 3 23.41 -9.53 19.79
C ASP A 3 23.76 -8.93 18.42
N SER A 4 25.06 -8.85 18.13
CA SER A 4 25.59 -8.32 16.87
C SER A 4 25.62 -9.40 15.78
N ASN A 5 24.51 -10.11 15.60
CA ASN A 5 24.38 -11.09 14.51
C ASN A 5 23.83 -10.41 13.25
N PHE A 6 24.35 -9.22 12.90
CA PHE A 6 24.17 -8.73 11.55
C PHE A 6 25.13 -9.53 10.67
N VAL A 7 24.59 -10.56 10.02
CA VAL A 7 25.33 -11.39 9.09
C VAL A 7 25.62 -10.52 7.86
N TYR A 8 26.87 -10.07 7.74
CA TYR A 8 27.32 -9.42 6.52
C TYR A 8 27.15 -10.38 5.34
N PRO A 9 26.79 -9.88 4.15
CA PRO A 9 26.83 -10.69 2.94
C PRO A 9 28.19 -11.39 2.82
N PRO A 10 28.22 -12.65 2.35
CA PRO A 10 29.49 -13.36 2.11
C PRO A 10 30.39 -12.50 1.21
N ASP A 11 31.71 -12.64 1.38
CA ASP A 11 32.72 -11.87 0.66
C ASP A 11 32.35 -11.74 -0.83
N GLN A 12 32.43 -10.51 -1.35
CA GLN A 12 31.95 -10.10 -2.69
C GLN A 12 32.62 -10.83 -3.87
N ASP A 13 33.52 -11.76 -3.58
CA ASP A 13 34.31 -12.52 -4.55
C ASP A 13 33.55 -13.73 -5.14
N GLU A 14 32.43 -14.16 -4.56
CA GLU A 14 31.76 -15.38 -5.03
C GLU A 14 30.78 -15.15 -6.19
N LEU A 15 30.20 -13.95 -6.36
CA LEU A 15 29.32 -13.59 -7.49
C LEU A 15 29.32 -12.06 -7.70
N PRO A 16 29.77 -11.53 -8.86
CA PRO A 16 29.72 -10.09 -9.11
C PRO A 16 28.27 -9.62 -9.17
N LEU A 17 27.91 -8.71 -8.27
CA LEU A 17 26.60 -8.07 -8.25
C LEU A 17 26.42 -7.19 -9.49
N PRO A 18 25.17 -7.01 -9.97
CA PRO A 18 24.93 -6.04 -11.03
C PRO A 18 25.30 -4.63 -10.55
N PRO A 19 25.77 -3.73 -11.44
CA PRO A 19 26.28 -2.41 -11.03
C PRO A 19 25.32 -1.61 -10.16
N TRP A 20 24.02 -1.63 -10.47
CA TRP A 20 23.00 -0.95 -9.68
C TRP A 20 22.86 -1.49 -8.25
N ALA A 21 23.09 -2.78 -8.03
CA ALA A 21 23.04 -3.40 -6.71
C ALA A 21 24.30 -3.09 -5.90
N GLN A 22 25.45 -2.94 -6.57
CA GLN A 22 26.68 -2.50 -5.94
C GLN A 22 26.53 -1.09 -5.38
N ASP A 23 25.90 -0.16 -6.10
CA ASP A 23 25.66 1.21 -5.61
C ASP A 23 24.71 1.25 -4.41
N CYS A 24 23.65 0.42 -4.43
CA CYS A 24 22.75 0.26 -3.29
C CYS A 24 23.48 -0.29 -2.06
N LEU A 25 24.30 -1.32 -2.25
CA LEU A 25 25.10 -1.90 -1.17
C LEU A 25 26.15 -0.94 -0.66
N ASN A 26 26.85 -0.21 -1.53
CA ASN A 26 27.81 0.81 -1.13
C ASN A 26 27.14 1.92 -0.30
N THR A 27 25.93 2.35 -0.69
CA THR A 27 25.14 3.30 0.11
C THR A 27 24.78 2.71 1.47
N PHE A 28 24.37 1.44 1.51
CA PHE A 28 24.06 0.73 2.75
C PHE A 28 25.31 0.56 3.63
N TYR A 29 26.44 0.12 3.09
CA TYR A 29 27.71 0.01 3.81
C TYR A 29 28.21 1.37 4.28
N GLN A 30 28.11 2.44 3.48
CA GLN A 30 28.45 3.79 3.95
C GLN A 30 27.58 4.25 5.12
N LEU A 31 26.30 3.86 5.15
CA LEU A 31 25.39 4.16 6.24
C LEU A 31 25.61 3.28 7.48
N PHE A 32 26.02 2.01 7.32
CA PHE A 32 26.04 1.01 8.40
C PHE A 32 27.43 0.51 8.83
N ASP A 33 28.45 0.60 7.99
CA ASP A 33 29.77 -0.02 8.23
C ASP A 33 30.71 0.89 9.04
N ASN A 34 30.55 2.21 8.94
CA ASN A 34 31.33 3.18 9.73
C ASN A 34 30.86 3.31 11.19
N GLN A 35 29.82 2.57 11.62
CA GLN A 35 29.19 2.64 12.94
C GLN A 35 28.75 4.05 13.40
N VAL A 36 28.75 5.05 12.50
CA VAL A 36 28.35 6.44 12.79
C VAL A 36 26.89 6.51 13.26
N TRP A 37 26.09 5.50 12.89
CA TRP A 37 24.71 5.35 13.33
C TRP A 37 24.52 4.90 14.79
N ARG A 38 25.58 4.41 15.47
CA ARG A 38 25.48 3.87 16.84
C ARG A 38 25.47 4.93 17.92
N GLU A 39 26.01 6.12 17.65
CA GLU A 39 26.18 7.17 18.66
C GLU A 39 25.80 8.53 18.08
N GLY A 40 24.73 9.12 18.60
CA GLY A 40 24.31 10.49 18.27
C GLY A 40 22.85 10.62 17.83
N LYS A 41 22.24 11.77 18.10
CA LYS A 41 20.86 12.08 17.67
C LYS A 41 20.75 12.18 16.14
N ASP A 42 21.81 12.63 15.50
CA ASP A 42 21.91 12.84 14.05
C ASP A 42 21.72 11.53 13.27
N ALA A 43 22.22 10.41 13.81
CA ALA A 43 22.01 9.07 13.24
C ALA A 43 20.54 8.68 13.15
N ILE A 44 19.79 8.92 14.23
CA ILE A 44 18.36 8.61 14.31
C ILE A 44 17.58 9.47 13.32
N GLU A 45 17.95 10.74 13.17
CA GLU A 45 17.32 11.65 12.22
C GLU A 45 17.58 11.23 10.77
N ILE A 46 18.82 10.87 10.43
CA ILE A 46 19.20 10.35 9.11
C ILE A 46 18.42 9.07 8.78
N LEU A 47 18.42 8.09 9.68
CA LEU A 47 17.71 6.83 9.46
C LEU A 47 16.20 7.02 9.34
N ASN A 48 15.62 7.94 10.13
CA ASN A 48 14.20 8.28 9.99
C ASN A 48 13.90 8.96 8.66
N PHE A 49 14.78 9.84 8.18
CA PHE A 49 14.64 10.49 6.89
C PHE A 49 14.71 9.46 5.74
N GLU A 50 15.71 8.58 5.74
CA GLU A 50 15.85 7.51 4.75
C GLU A 50 14.65 6.55 4.76
N ALA A 51 14.19 6.15 5.95
CA ALA A 51 12.99 5.32 6.08
C ALA A 51 11.72 6.01 5.53
N LYS A 52 11.60 7.34 5.70
CA LYS A 52 10.52 8.14 5.10
C LYS A 52 10.66 8.21 3.57
N LEU A 53 11.86 8.42 3.04
CA LEU A 53 12.09 8.43 1.59
C LEU A 53 11.78 7.08 0.95
N ALA A 54 12.31 5.99 1.52
CA ALA A 54 12.08 4.63 1.04
C ALA A 54 10.58 4.28 0.97
N ARG A 55 9.80 4.75 1.95
CA ARG A 55 8.35 4.56 1.97
C ARG A 55 7.63 5.19 0.77
N HIS A 56 8.14 6.30 0.26
CA HIS A 56 7.57 7.03 -0.87
C HIS A 56 8.29 6.73 -2.20
N ALA A 57 9.17 5.73 -2.24
CA ALA A 57 9.91 5.35 -3.45
C ALA A 57 8.98 5.01 -4.64
N TYR A 58 7.75 4.55 -4.37
CA TYR A 58 6.76 4.29 -5.41
C TYR A 58 6.36 5.56 -6.19
N ILE A 59 6.42 6.75 -5.57
CA ILE A 59 6.16 8.03 -6.24
C ILE A 59 7.25 8.28 -7.26
N GLN A 60 8.52 8.16 -6.86
CA GLN A 60 9.66 8.34 -7.76
C GLN A 60 9.64 7.31 -8.89
N GLU A 61 9.48 6.02 -8.57
CA GLU A 61 9.41 4.94 -9.57
C GLU A 61 8.30 5.19 -10.59
N GLY A 62 7.09 5.54 -10.12
CA GLY A 62 5.97 5.81 -11.01
C GLY A 62 6.14 7.08 -11.87
N MET A 63 6.76 8.14 -11.35
CA MET A 63 7.05 9.35 -12.13
C MET A 63 8.12 9.09 -13.20
N ILE A 64 9.14 8.28 -12.91
CA ILE A 64 10.12 7.82 -13.91
C ILE A 64 9.40 7.03 -15.00
N LEU A 65 8.56 6.05 -14.65
CA LEU A 65 7.80 5.27 -15.62
C LEU A 65 6.86 6.15 -16.46
N ARG A 66 6.27 7.20 -15.85
CA ARG A 66 5.45 8.18 -16.56
C ARG A 66 6.26 8.98 -17.58
N ALA A 67 7.48 9.38 -17.25
CA ALA A 67 8.38 10.05 -18.18
C ALA A 67 8.73 9.14 -19.37
N PHE A 68 9.10 7.88 -19.11
CA PHE A 68 9.30 6.87 -20.17
C PHE A 68 8.07 6.71 -21.05
N GLN A 69 6.87 6.72 -20.46
CA GLN A 69 5.61 6.59 -21.19
C GLN A 69 5.31 7.81 -22.08
N ILE A 70 5.34 9.03 -21.52
CA ILE A 70 4.97 10.27 -22.23
C ILE A 70 5.98 10.60 -23.33
N TYR A 71 7.27 10.62 -22.98
CA TYR A 71 8.33 11.03 -23.91
C TYR A 71 8.81 9.88 -24.80
N LYS A 72 8.25 8.69 -24.62
CA LYS A 72 8.58 7.48 -25.40
C LYS A 72 10.08 7.13 -25.36
N LEU A 73 10.77 7.46 -24.27
CA LEU A 73 12.21 7.23 -24.08
C LEU A 73 12.61 5.76 -24.21
N TYR A 74 11.66 4.84 -24.01
CA TYR A 74 11.88 3.42 -24.25
C TYR A 74 12.28 3.10 -25.70
N ARG A 75 11.92 3.96 -26.67
CA ARG A 75 12.31 3.80 -28.07
C ARG A 75 13.80 4.02 -28.28
N ASP A 76 14.39 4.95 -27.54
CA ASP A 76 15.83 5.25 -27.62
C ASP A 76 16.66 4.09 -27.07
N LEU A 77 16.07 3.29 -26.18
CA LEU A 77 16.63 2.03 -25.68
C LEU A 77 16.33 0.82 -26.60
N GLY A 78 15.70 1.04 -27.76
CA GLY A 78 15.42 -0.01 -28.74
C GLY A 78 14.15 -0.84 -28.50
N TYR A 79 13.32 -0.47 -27.51
CA TYR A 79 12.06 -1.18 -27.24
C TYR A 79 10.94 -0.75 -28.19
N LYS A 80 10.17 -1.72 -28.69
CA LYS A 80 9.10 -1.49 -29.68
C LYS A 80 7.89 -0.75 -29.10
N SER A 81 7.58 -1.01 -27.83
CA SER A 81 6.43 -0.44 -27.14
C SER A 81 6.74 -0.26 -25.65
N PHE A 82 5.94 0.57 -24.98
CA PHE A 82 6.05 0.72 -23.53
C PHE A 82 5.78 -0.61 -22.79
N GLN A 83 4.90 -1.45 -23.32
CA GLN A 83 4.65 -2.78 -22.77
C GLN A 83 5.89 -3.68 -22.86
N ASP A 84 6.61 -3.64 -23.99
CA ASP A 84 7.84 -4.40 -24.19
C ASP A 84 8.92 -3.96 -23.20
N TYR A 85 9.07 -2.65 -23.01
CA TYR A 85 9.95 -2.05 -22.00
C TYR A 85 9.58 -2.46 -20.57
N CYS A 86 8.30 -2.34 -20.17
CA CYS A 86 7.84 -2.76 -18.85
C CYS A 86 8.20 -4.22 -18.55
N LEU A 87 8.00 -5.10 -19.53
CA LEU A 87 8.21 -6.52 -19.33
C LEU A 87 9.70 -6.89 -19.28
N LYS A 88 10.51 -6.34 -20.20
CA LYS A 88 11.91 -6.72 -20.37
C LYS A 88 12.88 -5.98 -19.46
N GLU A 89 12.68 -4.68 -19.27
CA GLU A 89 13.57 -3.83 -18.46
C GLU A 89 13.08 -3.76 -17.01
N VAL A 90 11.80 -3.45 -16.82
CA VAL A 90 11.23 -3.22 -15.48
C VAL A 90 10.84 -4.54 -14.79
N GLY A 91 10.67 -5.62 -15.54
CA GLY A 91 10.24 -6.93 -15.02
C GLY A 91 8.78 -6.95 -14.52
N LYS A 92 7.94 -6.00 -14.95
CA LYS A 92 6.54 -5.86 -14.51
C LYS A 92 5.58 -5.88 -15.71
N LYS A 93 4.37 -6.39 -15.52
CA LYS A 93 3.32 -6.31 -16.55
C LYS A 93 2.93 -4.86 -16.75
N VAL A 94 2.61 -4.46 -17.99
CA VAL A 94 2.21 -3.07 -18.32
C VAL A 94 1.07 -2.55 -17.45
N TRP A 95 0.10 -3.40 -17.10
CA TRP A 95 -1.00 -2.99 -16.22
C TRP A 95 -0.51 -2.64 -14.80
N GLN A 96 0.50 -3.35 -14.26
CA GLN A 96 1.09 -3.05 -12.95
C GLN A 96 1.83 -1.71 -13.00
N CYS A 97 2.61 -1.47 -14.06
CA CYS A 97 3.27 -0.18 -14.28
C CYS A 97 2.26 0.96 -14.40
N LYS A 98 1.15 0.75 -15.12
CA LYS A 98 0.06 1.74 -15.19
C LYS A 98 -0.57 2.02 -13.83
N GLN A 99 -0.77 1.00 -12.97
CA GLN A 99 -1.28 1.21 -11.60
C GLN A 99 -0.27 1.98 -10.74
N LEU A 100 1.02 1.65 -10.85
CA LEU A 100 2.09 2.38 -10.16
C LEU A 100 2.17 3.85 -10.59
N ILE A 101 2.09 4.13 -11.90
CA ILE A 101 2.04 5.49 -12.44
C ILE A 101 0.85 6.26 -11.83
N LYS A 102 -0.34 5.67 -11.83
CA LYS A 102 -1.55 6.31 -11.27
C LYS A 102 -1.39 6.62 -9.79
N ALA A 103 -0.93 5.65 -9.01
CA ALA A 103 -0.65 5.84 -7.59
C ALA A 103 0.41 6.93 -7.35
N ALA A 104 1.49 6.94 -8.12
CA ALA A 104 2.54 7.94 -8.03
C ALA A 104 2.03 9.34 -8.37
N MET A 105 1.17 9.48 -9.39
CA MET A 105 0.55 10.75 -9.73
C MET A 105 -0.35 11.27 -8.60
N THR A 106 -1.13 10.40 -7.94
CA THR A 106 -1.90 10.77 -6.74
C THR A 106 -1.00 11.24 -5.60
N GLY A 107 0.05 10.49 -5.28
CA GLY A 107 1.00 10.87 -4.23
C GLY A 107 1.74 12.18 -4.55
N TRP A 108 2.16 12.35 -5.81
CA TRP A 108 2.82 13.57 -6.29
C TRP A 108 1.89 14.78 -6.23
N HIS A 109 0.62 14.61 -6.61
CA HIS A 109 -0.39 15.67 -6.51
C HIS A 109 -0.56 16.13 -5.06
N LEU A 110 -0.77 15.19 -4.13
CA LEU A 110 -0.87 15.50 -2.70
C LEU A 110 0.40 16.18 -2.15
N LEU A 111 1.58 15.76 -2.60
CA LEU A 111 2.83 16.42 -2.23
C LEU A 111 2.88 17.88 -2.72
N CYS A 112 2.45 18.15 -3.94
CA CYS A 112 2.40 19.51 -4.49
C CYS A 112 1.40 20.41 -3.74
N GLU A 113 0.33 19.83 -3.18
CA GLU A 113 -0.66 20.51 -2.35
C GLU A 113 -0.19 20.71 -0.89
N GLY A 114 1.04 20.30 -0.56
CA GLY A 114 1.67 20.57 0.74
C GLY A 114 1.35 19.54 1.83
N PHE A 115 0.79 18.37 1.50
CA PHE A 115 0.56 17.33 2.49
C PHE A 115 1.87 16.72 3.00
N GLU A 116 2.10 16.79 4.30
CA GLU A 116 3.22 16.10 4.97
C GLU A 116 2.98 14.59 5.12
N LYS A 117 1.71 14.20 5.27
CA LYS A 117 1.28 12.80 5.36
C LYS A 117 0.76 12.35 4.00
N LEU A 118 1.54 11.53 3.31
CA LEU A 118 1.17 10.96 2.02
C LEU A 118 0.72 9.50 2.16
N PRO A 119 0.05 8.93 1.15
CA PRO A 119 -0.15 7.49 1.08
C PRO A 119 1.20 6.77 1.08
N ASN A 120 1.36 5.80 1.97
CA ASN A 120 2.60 5.09 2.22
C ASN A 120 2.90 4.00 1.19
N CYS A 121 1.93 3.61 0.36
CA CYS A 121 2.10 2.58 -0.64
C CYS A 121 1.11 2.71 -1.79
N VAL A 122 1.38 1.98 -2.87
CA VAL A 122 0.55 1.93 -4.08
C VAL A 122 -0.90 1.60 -3.76
N ALA A 123 -1.17 0.65 -2.84
CA ALA A 123 -2.52 0.23 -2.51
C ALA A 123 -3.37 1.37 -1.90
N GLN A 124 -2.77 2.22 -1.07
CA GLN A 124 -3.46 3.35 -0.46
C GLN A 124 -3.76 4.44 -1.49
N ALA A 125 -2.74 4.83 -2.28
CA ALA A 125 -2.90 5.82 -3.33
C ALA A 125 -3.88 5.39 -4.43
N SER A 126 -3.93 4.08 -4.74
CA SER A 126 -4.83 3.54 -5.77
C SER A 126 -6.31 3.66 -5.38
N VAL A 127 -6.65 3.60 -4.08
CA VAL A 127 -8.03 3.78 -3.61
C VAL A 127 -8.49 5.21 -3.88
N LEU A 128 -7.66 6.20 -3.53
CA LEU A 128 -7.93 7.62 -3.81
C LEU A 128 -8.09 7.89 -5.30
N PHE A 129 -7.16 7.38 -6.11
CA PHE A 129 -7.23 7.50 -7.57
C PHE A 129 -8.54 6.92 -8.13
N THR A 130 -8.92 5.73 -7.65
CA THR A 130 -10.13 5.04 -8.11
C THR A 130 -11.39 5.81 -7.73
N LYS A 131 -11.42 6.40 -6.54
CA LYS A 131 -12.53 7.23 -6.06
C LYS A 131 -12.66 8.49 -6.92
N ALA A 132 -11.59 9.25 -7.11
CA ALA A 132 -11.61 10.43 -7.96
C ALA A 132 -12.05 10.11 -9.40
N CYS A 133 -11.59 8.99 -9.97
CA CYS A 133 -12.04 8.55 -11.30
C CYS A 133 -13.54 8.20 -11.36
N LYS A 134 -14.13 7.68 -10.29
CA LYS A 134 -15.58 7.39 -10.23
C LYS A 134 -16.40 8.67 -10.20
N GLU A 135 -15.85 9.73 -9.61
CA GLU A 135 -16.49 11.04 -9.47
C GLU A 135 -16.25 11.93 -10.71
N GLY A 136 -15.31 11.55 -11.57
CA GLY A 136 -15.06 12.20 -12.85
C GLY A 136 -14.16 13.42 -12.71
N ILE A 137 -14.42 14.46 -13.51
CA ILE A 137 -13.64 15.71 -13.54
C ILE A 137 -13.69 16.44 -12.19
N ASP A 138 -14.71 16.16 -11.37
CA ASP A 138 -14.95 16.78 -10.06
C ASP A 138 -14.38 15.96 -8.88
N GLY A 139 -13.61 14.90 -9.14
CA GLY A 139 -13.02 14.06 -8.08
C GLY A 139 -12.01 14.83 -7.22
N ASP A 140 -12.37 15.13 -5.98
CA ASP A 140 -11.54 15.89 -5.04
C ASP A 140 -10.58 15.00 -4.25
N VAL A 141 -9.47 14.61 -4.90
CA VAL A 141 -8.40 13.81 -4.28
C VAL A 141 -7.87 14.47 -3.00
N VAL A 142 -7.81 15.80 -2.97
CA VAL A 142 -7.25 16.60 -1.87
C VAL A 142 -8.18 16.56 -0.66
N GLY A 143 -9.46 16.88 -0.87
CA GLY A 143 -10.48 16.85 0.16
C GLY A 143 -10.73 15.43 0.69
N ASP A 144 -10.77 14.44 -0.19
CA ASP A 144 -10.89 13.03 0.20
C ASP A 144 -9.73 12.57 1.08
N TRP A 145 -8.49 12.96 0.72
CA TRP A 145 -7.33 12.60 1.52
C TRP A 145 -7.31 13.32 2.87
N GLN A 146 -7.65 14.61 2.90
CA GLN A 146 -7.78 15.36 4.15
C GLN A 146 -8.82 14.73 5.07
N LYS A 147 -9.99 14.35 4.54
CA LYS A 147 -11.04 13.64 5.27
C LYS A 147 -10.53 12.32 5.87
N CYS A 148 -9.76 11.55 5.11
CA CYS A 148 -9.13 10.33 5.62
C CYS A 148 -8.17 10.63 6.79
N ILE A 149 -7.33 11.66 6.66
CA ILE A 149 -6.39 12.07 7.73
C ILE A 149 -7.14 12.49 8.99
N ASP A 150 -8.20 13.27 8.85
CA ASP A 150 -8.99 13.79 9.97
C ASP A 150 -9.66 12.65 10.75
N ILE A 151 -10.30 11.71 10.04
CA ILE A 151 -10.95 10.56 10.67
C ILE A 151 -9.90 9.61 11.27
N ALA A 152 -8.79 9.34 10.58
CA ALA A 152 -7.73 8.50 11.12
C ALA A 152 -7.14 9.08 12.42
N THR A 153 -6.96 10.40 12.46
CA THR A 153 -6.46 11.12 13.64
C THR A 153 -7.47 11.09 14.78
N LYS A 154 -8.75 11.33 14.48
CA LYS A 154 -9.84 11.28 15.47
C LYS A 154 -10.03 9.88 16.06
N GLU A 155 -10.00 8.85 15.23
CA GLU A 155 -10.25 7.45 15.63
C GLU A 155 -8.98 6.70 16.04
N LYS A 156 -7.80 7.32 15.92
CA LYS A 156 -6.48 6.72 16.15
C LYS A 156 -6.29 5.40 15.39
N LYS A 157 -6.86 5.29 14.19
CA LYS A 157 -6.78 4.10 13.34
C LYS A 157 -5.59 4.18 12.38
N PRO A 158 -4.95 3.04 12.05
CA PRO A 158 -3.91 3.02 11.06
C PRO A 158 -4.47 3.34 9.67
N MET A 159 -3.73 4.16 8.91
CA MET A 159 -4.07 4.51 7.54
C MET A 159 -3.82 3.31 6.60
N THR A 160 -4.78 2.40 6.50
CA THR A 160 -4.73 1.25 5.59
C THR A 160 -5.58 1.50 4.35
N SER A 161 -5.36 0.75 3.27
CA SER A 161 -6.20 0.86 2.06
C SER A 161 -7.67 0.59 2.35
N HIS A 162 -7.97 -0.40 3.19
CA HIS A 162 -9.34 -0.72 3.62
C HIS A 162 -9.98 0.40 4.45
N PHE A 163 -9.19 1.04 5.32
CA PHE A 163 -9.66 2.18 6.08
C PHE A 163 -10.02 3.36 5.16
N ILE A 164 -9.12 3.71 4.23
CA ILE A 164 -9.37 4.75 3.22
C ILE A 164 -10.65 4.41 2.44
N GLU A 165 -10.79 3.17 1.96
CA GLU A 165 -11.98 2.74 1.24
C GLU A 165 -13.26 2.89 2.08
N SER A 166 -13.22 2.51 3.36
CA SER A 166 -14.39 2.64 4.26
C SER A 166 -14.80 4.09 4.53
N VAL A 167 -13.84 5.02 4.50
CA VAL A 167 -14.09 6.45 4.72
C VAL A 167 -14.67 7.14 3.47
N LEU A 168 -14.19 6.75 2.30
CA LEU A 168 -14.55 7.35 1.02
C LEU A 168 -15.77 6.70 0.38
N ASP A 169 -15.99 5.43 0.65
CA ASP A 169 -17.10 4.63 0.16
C ASP A 169 -17.70 3.85 1.35
N PRO A 170 -18.42 4.55 2.26
CA PRO A 170 -19.02 3.90 3.40
C PRO A 170 -19.97 2.80 2.96
N ASP A 171 -20.70 2.96 1.85
CA ASP A 171 -21.59 1.93 1.28
C ASP A 171 -20.87 0.75 0.60
N SER A 172 -19.53 0.70 0.63
CA SER A 172 -18.70 -0.37 0.07
C SER A 172 -19.12 -1.78 0.51
N HIS A 173 -19.72 -1.93 1.69
CA HIS A 173 -20.25 -3.22 2.14
C HIS A 173 -21.46 -3.75 1.34
N LYS A 174 -22.05 -2.93 0.46
CA LYS A 174 -23.05 -3.36 -0.54
C LYS A 174 -22.42 -3.95 -1.80
N LYS A 175 -21.08 -4.00 -1.90
CA LYS A 175 -20.38 -4.61 -3.05
C LYS A 175 -20.63 -6.11 -3.06
N THR A 176 -21.13 -6.61 -4.19
CA THR A 176 -21.30 -8.03 -4.45
C THR A 176 -19.93 -8.72 -4.48
N LYS A 177 -19.77 -9.80 -3.72
CA LYS A 177 -18.57 -10.63 -3.76
C LYS A 177 -18.77 -11.75 -4.79
N GLN A 178 -17.76 -11.96 -5.64
CA GLN A 178 -17.78 -13.09 -6.56
C GLN A 178 -17.33 -14.36 -5.84
N VAL A 179 -18.26 -15.31 -5.65
CA VAL A 179 -17.98 -16.62 -5.09
C VAL A 179 -17.72 -17.61 -6.23
N LYS A 180 -16.60 -18.33 -6.16
CA LYS A 180 -16.33 -19.44 -7.09
C LYS A 180 -16.93 -20.72 -6.51
N LEU A 181 -17.96 -21.24 -7.16
CA LEU A 181 -18.57 -22.52 -6.81
C LEU A 181 -18.24 -23.57 -7.88
N PRO A 182 -18.07 -24.85 -7.49
CA PRO A 182 -18.05 -25.94 -8.45
C PRO A 182 -19.31 -25.91 -9.33
N TYR A 183 -19.15 -26.24 -10.61
CA TYR A 183 -20.23 -26.12 -11.60
C TYR A 183 -21.49 -26.91 -11.20
N GLU A 184 -21.32 -28.10 -10.64
CA GLU A 184 -22.43 -28.95 -10.21
C GLU A 184 -23.22 -28.33 -9.05
N VAL A 185 -22.52 -27.71 -8.10
CA VAL A 185 -23.12 -27.00 -6.97
C VAL A 185 -23.90 -25.79 -7.47
N TRP A 186 -23.34 -25.01 -8.40
CA TRP A 186 -24.03 -23.89 -9.03
C TRP A 186 -25.30 -24.30 -9.77
N GLN A 187 -25.26 -25.40 -10.53
CA GLN A 187 -26.43 -25.93 -11.22
C GLN A 187 -27.51 -26.43 -10.26
N ALA A 188 -27.12 -27.02 -9.13
CA ALA A 188 -28.06 -27.41 -8.09
C ALA A 188 -28.76 -26.19 -7.47
N PHE A 189 -28.03 -25.12 -7.15
CA PHE A 189 -28.61 -23.87 -6.68
C PHE A 189 -29.55 -23.24 -7.70
N LYS A 190 -29.14 -23.22 -8.99
CA LYS A 190 -29.98 -22.70 -10.07
C LYS A 190 -31.31 -23.44 -10.19
N LYS A 191 -31.30 -24.77 -10.19
CA LYS A 191 -32.53 -25.58 -10.23
C LYS A 191 -33.42 -25.35 -9.01
N LYS A 192 -32.85 -25.13 -7.82
CA LYS A 192 -33.61 -24.85 -6.60
C LYS A 192 -34.24 -23.46 -6.63
N ALA A 193 -33.49 -22.45 -7.07
CA ALA A 193 -33.97 -21.09 -7.27
C ALA A 193 -35.10 -21.04 -8.32
N ASP A 194 -34.91 -21.70 -9.47
CA ASP A 194 -35.91 -21.79 -10.53
C ASP A 194 -37.22 -22.42 -10.04
N ARG A 195 -37.15 -23.45 -9.18
CA ARG A 195 -38.33 -24.09 -8.56
C ARG A 195 -39.05 -23.16 -7.57
N ALA A 196 -38.31 -22.29 -6.91
CA ALA A 196 -38.87 -21.28 -6.01
C ALA A 196 -39.37 -20.04 -6.75
N GLY A 197 -39.19 -19.95 -8.07
CA GLY A 197 -39.51 -18.76 -8.86
C GLY A 197 -38.61 -17.55 -8.56
N LEU A 198 -37.42 -17.79 -8.00
CA LEU A 198 -36.47 -16.78 -7.55
C LEU A 198 -35.22 -16.81 -8.42
N SER A 199 -34.52 -15.68 -8.50
CA SER A 199 -33.14 -15.67 -8.96
C SER A 199 -32.22 -16.40 -7.97
N VAL A 200 -31.06 -16.89 -8.43
CA VAL A 200 -30.10 -17.58 -7.56
C VAL A 200 -29.64 -16.69 -6.40
N GLN A 201 -29.55 -15.37 -6.63
CA GLN A 201 -29.17 -14.42 -5.60
C GLN A 201 -30.27 -14.28 -4.54
N GLU A 202 -31.53 -14.08 -4.95
CA GLU A 202 -32.68 -14.01 -4.02
C GLU A 202 -32.86 -15.31 -3.25
N TYR A 203 -32.63 -16.45 -3.89
CA TYR A 203 -32.69 -17.76 -3.24
C TYR A 203 -31.60 -17.92 -2.16
N LEU A 204 -30.38 -17.43 -2.41
CA LEU A 204 -29.31 -17.43 -1.40
C LEU A 204 -29.61 -16.46 -0.24
N GLU A 205 -30.19 -15.29 -0.54
CA GLU A 205 -30.62 -14.33 0.50
C GLU A 205 -31.74 -14.91 1.38
N GLN A 206 -32.66 -15.67 0.79
CA GLN A 206 -33.70 -16.38 1.53
C GLN A 206 -33.10 -17.46 2.44
N LEU A 207 -32.20 -18.31 1.91
CA LEU A 207 -31.52 -19.33 2.71
C LEU A 207 -30.70 -18.74 3.87
N SER A 208 -30.09 -17.58 3.65
CA SER A 208 -29.34 -16.87 4.71
C SER A 208 -30.24 -16.42 5.85
N LYS A 209 -31.48 -15.98 5.55
CA LYS A 209 -32.46 -15.54 6.55
C LYS A 209 -33.11 -16.73 7.26
N GLU A 210 -33.32 -17.84 6.56
CA GLU A 210 -33.87 -19.07 7.12
C GLU A 210 -32.89 -19.76 8.07
N GLY A 211 -31.58 -19.70 7.77
CA GLY A 211 -30.51 -20.23 8.64
C GLY A 211 -30.26 -19.43 9.92
N GLU A 212 -30.85 -18.23 10.07
CA GLU A 212 -30.81 -17.42 11.29
C GLU A 212 -31.96 -17.77 12.27
N SER A 213 -32.86 -18.69 11.89
CA SER A 213 -33.83 -19.29 12.82
C SER A 213 -33.08 -20.25 13.75
N GLU A 214 -33.05 -19.96 15.05
CA GLU A 214 -32.37 -20.75 16.09
C GLU A 214 -32.62 -22.27 15.97
N PRO A 215 -31.64 -23.11 16.31
CA PRO A 215 -31.87 -24.55 16.43
C PRO A 215 -32.91 -24.78 17.54
N GLN A 216 -34.03 -25.42 17.18
CA GLN A 216 -34.94 -25.96 18.18
C GLN A 216 -34.16 -26.91 19.08
N GLU A 217 -34.10 -26.58 20.36
CA GLU A 217 -33.62 -27.45 21.43
C GLU A 217 -34.50 -28.71 21.44
N GLU A 218 -34.01 -29.80 20.86
CA GLU A 218 -34.50 -31.13 21.20
C GLU A 218 -33.81 -31.55 22.50
N GLU A 219 -34.63 -31.56 23.55
CA GLU A 219 -34.38 -32.09 24.88
C GLU A 219 -33.93 -33.57 24.78
N SER A 220 -32.68 -33.85 25.13
CA SER A 220 -32.28 -35.19 25.58
C SER A 220 -31.38 -35.08 26.79
N THR A 221 -31.94 -35.41 27.94
CA THR A 221 -31.27 -35.71 29.20
C THR A 221 -30.25 -36.83 29.03
N LEU A 222 -29.07 -36.68 29.64
CA LEU A 222 -28.46 -37.66 30.55
C LEU A 222 -27.17 -37.05 31.14
N GLU A 223 -27.12 -37.09 32.47
CA GLU A 223 -26.06 -36.65 33.37
C GLU A 223 -24.82 -37.57 33.27
N ASP A 224 -23.60 -37.04 33.43
CA ASP A 224 -22.62 -37.56 34.40
C ASP A 224 -21.40 -36.62 34.57
N ASP A 225 -20.71 -36.83 35.69
CA ASP A 225 -20.01 -35.91 36.60
C ASP A 225 -18.59 -35.40 36.25
N THR A 226 -18.37 -34.10 36.57
CA THR A 226 -17.24 -33.37 37.25
C THR A 226 -15.75 -33.80 37.16
N PRO A 227 -14.76 -32.99 37.66
CA PRO A 227 -14.51 -31.54 37.53
C PRO A 227 -13.00 -31.22 37.28
N ALA A 228 -12.68 -29.95 36.96
CA ALA A 228 -11.56 -29.15 37.52
C ALA A 228 -11.06 -28.12 36.49
N GLU A 229 -10.97 -26.84 36.86
CA GLU A 229 -9.68 -26.14 36.83
C GLU A 229 -9.72 -24.77 37.53
N ASN A 230 -8.54 -24.44 38.03
CA ASN A 230 -8.23 -23.53 39.10
C ASN A 230 -7.78 -22.16 38.54
N GLN A 231 -7.86 -21.16 39.41
CA GLN A 231 -7.63 -19.74 39.20
C GLN A 231 -6.15 -19.35 38.95
N GLY A 232 -5.93 -18.13 38.46
CA GLY A 232 -4.77 -17.29 38.83
C GLY A 232 -3.95 -16.80 37.63
N GLN A 233 -4.20 -15.57 37.15
CA GLN A 233 -3.61 -14.29 37.57
C GLN A 233 -2.40 -13.85 36.71
N SER A 234 -2.59 -12.71 36.04
CA SER A 234 -1.61 -11.94 35.29
C SER A 234 -1.40 -10.60 36.00
N GLN A 235 -0.14 -10.25 36.31
CA GLN A 235 0.35 -8.87 36.46
C GLN A 235 1.87 -8.87 36.19
N TYR A 236 2.36 -7.94 35.38
CA TYR A 236 3.18 -6.80 35.84
C TYR A 236 3.54 -5.86 34.67
N SER A 237 3.39 -4.58 34.99
CA SER A 237 3.70 -3.37 34.22
C SER A 237 5.16 -2.92 34.43
N THR A 238 5.70 -2.03 33.59
CA THR A 238 6.34 -0.76 34.00
C THR A 238 6.89 0.08 32.83
N ASP A 239 6.20 1.18 32.55
CA ASP A 239 6.59 2.61 32.54
C ASP A 239 7.99 3.11 32.08
N ASN A 240 7.90 4.01 31.07
CA ASN A 240 8.56 5.32 30.82
C ASN A 240 9.60 5.89 31.81
N ASP A 241 10.65 6.56 31.30
CA ASP A 241 10.64 8.03 31.10
C ASP A 241 11.94 8.66 30.52
N THR A 242 11.72 9.49 29.50
CA THR A 242 12.28 10.79 29.05
C THR A 242 13.58 11.40 29.63
N ARG A 243 14.45 11.95 28.74
CA ARG A 243 15.21 13.22 28.97
C ARG A 243 15.80 13.89 27.70
N THR A 244 15.71 15.22 27.66
CA THR A 244 16.06 16.19 26.60
C THR A 244 17.43 16.85 26.81
N ILE A 245 18.26 17.09 25.77
CA ILE A 245 19.32 18.15 25.70
C ILE A 245 19.61 18.56 24.22
N SER A 246 19.86 19.86 24.02
CA SER A 246 20.07 20.66 22.81
C SER A 246 21.12 20.25 21.77
N THR A 247 20.84 20.82 20.60
CA THR A 247 21.43 20.82 19.25
C THR A 247 22.81 21.47 19.14
N VAL A 248 23.69 20.87 18.33
CA VAL A 248 24.76 21.56 17.56
C VAL A 248 24.86 20.85 16.21
N HIS A 249 24.55 21.55 15.12
CA HIS A 249 24.66 21.06 13.75
C HIS A 249 26.14 21.01 13.29
N PRO A 250 26.52 19.99 12.50
CA PRO A 250 27.53 20.16 11.47
C PRO A 250 26.92 20.07 10.06
N ASP A 251 27.37 21.05 9.28
CA ASP A 251 27.32 21.27 7.84
C ASP A 251 27.23 20.00 6.96
N ASN A 252 26.09 19.83 6.28
CA ASN A 252 25.89 18.79 5.26
C ASN A 252 26.31 19.34 3.89
N GLY A 253 27.31 18.70 3.28
CA GLY A 253 27.76 18.98 1.93
C GLY A 253 26.59 19.04 0.94
N GLN A 254 26.47 20.19 0.28
CA GLN A 254 25.46 20.45 -0.74
C GLN A 254 25.58 19.46 -1.90
N ARG A 255 24.56 18.61 -2.11
CA ARG A 255 24.25 18.13 -3.45
C ARG A 255 23.63 19.30 -4.20
N GLU A 256 24.43 19.94 -5.04
CA GLU A 256 23.94 20.95 -5.97
C GLU A 256 22.92 20.31 -6.92
N TYR A 257 21.65 20.64 -6.74
CA TYR A 257 20.64 20.39 -7.76
C TYR A 257 20.77 21.50 -8.82
N PRO A 258 20.84 21.17 -10.12
CA PRO A 258 20.84 22.18 -11.16
C PRO A 258 19.58 23.04 -11.06
N GLY A 259 19.81 24.35 -11.20
CA GLY A 259 18.91 25.42 -10.79
C GLY A 259 17.49 25.37 -11.36
N SER A 260 16.60 25.92 -10.55
CA SER A 260 15.19 26.18 -10.78
C SER A 260 14.95 26.95 -12.08
N SER A 261 14.76 26.24 -13.18
CA SER A 261 13.98 26.72 -14.31
C SER A 261 12.56 26.19 -14.18
N GLU A 262 11.61 27.13 -14.07
CA GLU A 262 10.15 26.98 -14.02
C GLU A 262 9.62 25.58 -14.35
N ILE A 263 9.20 24.85 -13.31
CA ILE A 263 8.50 23.57 -13.46
C ILE A 263 7.15 23.87 -14.13
N PRO A 264 6.87 23.35 -15.35
CA PRO A 264 5.58 23.54 -15.96
C PRO A 264 4.51 22.92 -15.06
N GLN A 265 3.50 23.71 -14.70
CA GLN A 265 2.27 23.22 -14.09
C GLN A 265 1.59 22.24 -15.07
N ILE A 266 1.86 20.93 -14.93
CA ILE A 266 1.19 19.89 -15.70
C ILE A 266 -0.21 19.69 -15.10
N ASN A 267 -1.08 20.67 -15.32
CA ASN A 267 -2.52 20.50 -15.18
C ASN A 267 -3.01 19.64 -16.35
N ARG A 268 -3.26 18.35 -16.09
CA ARG A 268 -4.39 17.57 -16.65
C ARG A 268 -4.22 16.08 -16.33
N PHE A 269 -5.09 15.60 -15.44
CA PHE A 269 -5.44 14.18 -15.32
C PHE A 269 -6.11 13.60 -16.59
N ASP A 270 -6.42 14.43 -17.60
CA ASP A 270 -7.28 14.12 -18.76
C ASP A 270 -6.69 13.24 -19.87
N ARG A 271 -5.45 12.74 -19.80
CA ARG A 271 -4.89 11.90 -20.90
C ARG A 271 -4.69 10.45 -20.50
N LEU A 272 -5.78 9.81 -20.05
CA LEU A 272 -5.83 8.37 -19.78
C LEU A 272 -6.85 7.60 -20.63
N SER A 273 -7.58 8.24 -21.53
CA SER A 273 -8.28 7.58 -22.63
C SER A 273 -7.53 7.84 -23.95
N ASP A 274 -7.56 6.86 -24.85
CA ASP A 274 -7.10 6.94 -26.24
C ASP A 274 -5.64 6.55 -26.50
N ASP A 275 -5.29 5.31 -26.13
CA ASP A 275 -4.52 4.48 -27.06
C ASP A 275 -5.40 3.25 -27.40
N PRO A 276 -5.86 3.09 -28.65
CA PRO A 276 -6.52 1.86 -29.06
C PRO A 276 -5.52 0.71 -28.97
N ILE A 277 -5.94 -0.38 -28.33
CA ILE A 277 -5.22 -1.65 -28.30
C ILE A 277 -5.26 -2.21 -29.73
N PRO A 278 -4.10 -2.45 -30.39
CA PRO A 278 -4.07 -3.26 -31.60
C PRO A 278 -4.32 -4.74 -31.30
#